data_AF-A0A3N6N0G1-F1
#
_entry.id   AF-A0A3N6N0G1-F1
#
_cell.length_a   1.000
_cell.length_b   1.000
_cell.length_c   1.000
_cell.angle_alpha   90.00
_cell.angle_beta   90.00
_cell.angle_gamma   90.00
#
_symmetry.space_group_name_H-M   'P 1'
#
loop_
_entity.id
_entity.type
_entity.pdbx_description
1 polymer ?
#
loop_
_entity_poly.entity_id
_entity_poly.type
_entity_poly.pdbx_seq_one_letter_code
_entity_poly.pdbx_strand_id
1 'polypeptide(L)'
;MSRCPQKTLTISRLLSGLSPVPTSTRKGARWRVVIGRTACAVALCACVPGMAQESAAPGGAPSANAVAPGASPADSAAGVQAGFAARQQELDRRTAENNYRFAVAQHDCYSTFFVNRCIGRARDQMRTVQADIRSQQLKLDAEQRAERARNRDQQIALQRARDEAEAPQRAADDARNVAAYEQKQQQHALDVQQRAAEAPQRAANAQAYEQKQQQHALDEAHRAGEQSQAQHAANQAAYDQKQSDFQKKMAEARAQGEQKAQEREQKAERYQQKQEDAAKHKADVEARQKQAAEKAQQKQQQEQQQQQQTKTQQQDQ
;
A
#
# COMPACT_ATOMS: atom_id res chain seq x y z
N MET A 1 9.57 55.46 -74.86
CA MET A 1 9.35 54.16 -74.21
C MET A 1 10.70 53.54 -73.89
N SER A 2 10.80 52.82 -72.77
CA SER A 2 11.98 52.12 -72.24
C SER A 2 13.03 52.97 -71.49
N ARG A 3 12.84 53.08 -70.17
CA ARG A 3 13.94 53.24 -69.21
C ARG A 3 13.67 52.38 -67.97
N CYS A 4 14.47 51.33 -67.80
CA CYS A 4 14.68 50.67 -66.51
C CYS A 4 15.51 51.58 -65.60
N PRO A 5 15.38 51.41 -64.28
CA PRO A 5 16.58 51.38 -63.45
C PRO A 5 16.62 50.15 -62.53
N GLN A 6 17.79 49.50 -62.53
CA GLN A 6 18.18 48.47 -61.57
C GLN A 6 18.58 49.07 -60.23
N LYS A 7 18.35 48.27 -59.19
CA LYS A 7 18.56 48.52 -57.76
C LYS A 7 20.05 48.45 -57.39
N THR A 8 20.52 49.48 -56.70
CA THR A 8 21.81 49.47 -55.96
C THR A 8 21.67 48.69 -54.65
N LEU A 9 22.60 47.75 -54.44
CA LEU A 9 22.80 46.98 -53.22
C LEU A 9 23.57 47.82 -52.19
N THR A 10 23.04 47.95 -50.98
CA THR A 10 23.71 48.57 -49.83
C THR A 10 24.30 47.46 -48.95
N ILE A 11 25.64 47.38 -48.92
CA ILE A 11 26.41 46.55 -47.99
C ILE A 11 26.65 47.37 -46.72
N SER A 12 26.03 46.98 -45.61
CA SER A 12 26.34 47.52 -44.27
C SER A 12 27.15 46.50 -43.47
N ARG A 13 28.45 46.78 -43.36
CA ARG A 13 29.34 46.30 -42.29
C ARG A 13 29.13 47.19 -41.08
N LEU A 14 28.84 46.61 -39.91
CA LEU A 14 29.07 47.27 -38.63
C LEU A 14 29.69 46.27 -37.64
N LEU A 15 30.73 46.76 -36.99
CA LEU A 15 31.61 46.10 -36.03
C LEU A 15 30.99 46.09 -34.62
N SER A 16 31.65 45.31 -33.75
CA SER A 16 31.88 45.56 -32.32
C SER A 16 30.87 45.01 -31.32
N GLY A 17 31.40 44.23 -30.36
CA GLY A 17 30.72 43.89 -29.12
C GLY A 17 31.39 42.76 -28.33
N LEU A 18 32.54 43.05 -27.69
CA LEU A 18 33.16 42.19 -26.68
C LEU A 18 32.42 42.27 -25.33
N SER A 19 32.50 41.16 -24.57
CA SER A 19 32.37 40.98 -23.10
C SER A 19 31.05 40.36 -22.60
N PRO A 20 31.01 39.82 -21.37
CA PRO A 20 31.84 38.75 -20.80
C PRO A 20 30.99 37.58 -20.24
N VAL A 21 31.63 36.43 -19.97
CA VAL A 21 31.00 35.21 -19.42
C VAL A 21 30.87 35.29 -17.89
N PRO A 22 29.67 35.08 -17.30
CA PRO A 22 29.55 34.81 -15.87
C PRO A 22 29.58 33.31 -15.56
N THR A 23 30.51 32.92 -14.70
CA THR A 23 30.52 31.63 -13.99
C THR A 23 29.42 31.61 -12.93
N SER A 24 28.45 30.70 -13.04
CA SER A 24 27.47 30.43 -11.99
C SER A 24 27.58 28.98 -11.52
N THR A 25 28.13 28.81 -10.33
CA THR A 25 27.91 27.65 -9.45
C THR A 25 26.42 27.40 -9.23
N ARG A 26 25.93 26.19 -9.50
CA ARG A 26 24.68 25.70 -8.90
C ARG A 26 24.87 24.31 -8.30
N LYS A 27 24.62 24.28 -6.99
CA LYS A 27 24.48 23.11 -6.13
C LYS A 27 23.27 22.28 -6.58
N GLY A 28 23.46 20.96 -6.50
CA GLY A 28 22.49 19.91 -6.18
C GLY A 28 21.02 20.06 -6.55
N ALA A 29 20.56 19.17 -7.43
CA ALA A 29 19.24 18.56 -7.31
C ALA A 29 19.30 17.13 -7.88
N ARG A 30 19.29 16.16 -6.96
CA ARG A 30 19.14 14.72 -7.24
C ARG A 30 17.72 14.49 -7.77
N TRP A 31 17.59 13.99 -8.99
CA TRP A 31 16.38 13.28 -9.43
C TRP A 31 16.76 11.84 -9.71
N ARG A 32 16.37 10.97 -8.78
CA ARG A 32 16.43 9.51 -8.92
C ARG A 32 15.29 9.10 -9.85
N VAL A 33 15.63 8.57 -11.02
CA VAL A 33 14.69 7.79 -11.84
C VAL A 33 14.82 6.33 -11.43
N VAL A 34 13.75 5.81 -10.85
CA VAL A 34 13.55 4.39 -10.54
C VAL A 34 12.93 3.77 -11.79
N ILE A 35 13.64 2.84 -12.44
CA ILE A 35 13.03 1.91 -13.39
C ILE A 35 13.29 0.50 -12.85
N GLY A 36 12.20 -0.10 -12.36
CA GLY A 36 12.18 -1.49 -11.93
C GLY A 36 12.30 -2.43 -13.13
N ARG A 37 13.14 -3.45 -12.99
CA ARG A 37 13.09 -4.67 -13.79
C ARG A 37 12.87 -5.84 -12.86
N THR A 38 11.61 -6.26 -12.78
CA THR A 38 11.20 -7.59 -12.35
C THR A 38 11.26 -8.51 -13.56
N ALA A 39 12.03 -9.59 -13.49
CA ALA A 39 11.84 -10.78 -14.32
C ALA A 39 12.35 -12.00 -13.55
N CYS A 40 11.45 -12.97 -13.42
CA CYS A 40 11.56 -14.21 -12.67
C CYS A 40 12.73 -15.10 -13.08
N ALA A 41 13.13 -15.90 -12.10
CA ALA A 41 13.98 -17.08 -12.20
C ALA A 41 13.30 -18.25 -12.94
N VAL A 42 14.11 -19.28 -13.21
CA VAL A 42 13.86 -20.74 -13.44
C VAL A 42 14.64 -21.19 -14.68
N ALA A 43 15.34 -22.32 -14.77
CA ALA A 43 15.93 -23.28 -13.84
C ALA A 43 16.73 -24.30 -14.69
N LEU A 44 17.74 -24.90 -14.06
CA LEU A 44 18.41 -26.20 -14.29
C LEU A 44 18.41 -26.88 -15.68
N CYS A 45 19.65 -27.15 -16.12
CA CYS A 45 20.07 -28.21 -17.03
C CYS A 45 20.08 -29.57 -16.30
N ALA A 46 19.44 -30.61 -16.88
CA ALA A 46 19.73 -32.02 -16.59
C ALA A 46 19.26 -32.97 -17.71
N CYS A 47 20.20 -33.84 -18.12
CA CYS A 47 20.18 -35.17 -18.75
C CYS A 47 18.93 -35.77 -19.48
N VAL A 48 19.26 -36.40 -20.62
CA VAL A 48 18.53 -37.30 -21.55
C VAL A 48 18.28 -38.68 -20.89
N PRO A 49 17.17 -39.45 -21.13
CA PRO A 49 17.07 -40.38 -22.28
C PRO A 49 15.66 -40.75 -22.84
N GLY A 50 15.63 -41.07 -24.14
CA GLY A 50 14.96 -42.26 -24.71
C GLY A 50 13.43 -42.27 -24.96
N MET A 51 13.07 -42.56 -26.22
CA MET A 51 12.04 -43.52 -26.70
C MET A 51 11.05 -43.00 -27.77
N ALA A 52 10.78 -43.90 -28.72
CA ALA A 52 9.69 -43.98 -29.71
C ALA A 52 9.81 -43.13 -31.00
N GLN A 53 10.41 -43.76 -32.01
CA GLN A 53 10.26 -43.44 -33.43
C GLN A 53 9.11 -44.30 -33.98
N GLU A 54 7.90 -43.74 -34.09
CA GLU A 54 6.76 -44.39 -34.71
C GLU A 54 6.70 -43.99 -36.19
N SER A 55 7.02 -44.94 -37.06
CA SER A 55 6.83 -44.87 -38.50
C SER A 55 5.38 -45.20 -38.86
N ALA A 56 4.65 -44.24 -39.42
CA ALA A 56 3.38 -44.50 -40.10
C ALA A 56 3.32 -43.71 -41.42
N ALA A 57 3.56 -44.43 -42.51
CA ALA A 57 3.00 -44.08 -43.81
C ALA A 57 1.50 -44.42 -43.81
N PRO A 58 0.67 -43.67 -44.54
CA PRO A 58 -0.07 -44.34 -45.60
C PRO A 58 -0.04 -43.56 -46.91
N GLY A 59 -0.04 -44.32 -48.00
CA GLY A 59 -0.16 -43.81 -49.34
C GLY A 59 -1.50 -43.13 -49.58
N GLY A 60 -1.43 -42.01 -50.30
CA GLY A 60 -2.55 -41.37 -50.98
C GLY A 60 -2.04 -40.87 -52.33
N ALA A 61 -2.64 -41.37 -53.41
CA ALA A 61 -2.34 -41.02 -54.79
C ALA A 61 -2.49 -39.51 -55.06
N PRO A 62 -1.76 -38.96 -56.06
CA PRO A 62 -1.74 -37.53 -56.35
C PRO A 62 -3.08 -37.09 -56.96
N SER A 63 -3.85 -36.30 -56.23
CA SER A 63 -4.87 -35.46 -56.85
C SER A 63 -4.19 -34.28 -57.52
N ALA A 64 -4.17 -34.32 -58.85
CA ALA A 64 -3.85 -33.19 -59.69
C ALA A 64 -4.93 -32.11 -59.51
N ASN A 65 -4.71 -31.21 -58.56
CA ASN A 65 -5.23 -29.84 -58.61
C ASN A 65 -4.02 -28.92 -58.45
N ALA A 66 -3.37 -28.66 -59.58
CA ALA A 66 -2.38 -27.60 -59.71
C ALA A 66 -3.09 -26.24 -59.61
N VAL A 67 -3.45 -25.85 -58.38
CA VAL A 67 -3.52 -24.44 -58.04
C VAL A 67 -2.07 -24.00 -57.90
N ALA A 68 -1.58 -23.27 -58.90
CA ALA A 68 -0.32 -22.56 -58.79
C ALA A 68 -0.32 -21.80 -57.45
N PRO A 69 0.71 -21.96 -56.60
CA PRO A 69 0.84 -21.06 -55.47
C PRO A 69 0.99 -19.66 -56.06
N GLY A 70 -0.01 -18.81 -55.82
CA GLY A 70 0.12 -17.39 -56.09
C GLY A 70 1.29 -16.90 -55.27
N ALA A 71 2.47 -16.80 -55.90
CA ALA A 71 3.67 -16.32 -55.27
C ALA A 71 3.34 -14.94 -54.69
N SER A 72 3.40 -14.80 -53.37
CA SER A 72 3.20 -13.50 -52.74
C SER A 72 4.22 -12.53 -53.35
N PRO A 73 3.93 -11.22 -53.41
CA PRO A 73 4.92 -10.24 -53.87
C PRO A 73 6.24 -10.34 -53.06
N ALA A 74 6.16 -10.80 -51.81
CA ALA A 74 7.31 -11.15 -50.98
C ALA A 74 8.11 -12.37 -51.50
N ASP A 75 7.44 -13.43 -51.93
CA ASP A 75 8.06 -14.63 -52.51
C ASP A 75 8.68 -14.34 -53.87
N SER A 76 8.02 -13.50 -54.67
CA SER A 76 8.52 -13.05 -55.98
C SER A 76 9.74 -12.15 -55.83
N ALA A 77 9.73 -11.21 -54.87
CA ALA A 77 10.89 -10.40 -54.56
C ALA A 77 12.07 -11.28 -54.11
N ALA A 78 11.84 -12.17 -53.13
CA ALA A 78 12.85 -13.09 -52.61
C ALA A 78 13.47 -13.97 -53.72
N GLY A 79 12.65 -14.45 -54.66
CA GLY A 79 13.11 -15.20 -55.83
C GLY A 79 14.03 -14.39 -56.75
N VAL A 80 13.72 -13.11 -56.97
CA VAL A 80 14.57 -12.18 -57.76
C VAL A 80 15.90 -11.93 -57.04
N GLN A 81 15.91 -11.72 -55.72
CA GLN A 81 17.15 -11.56 -54.96
C GLN A 81 18.01 -12.83 -54.95
N ALA A 82 17.40 -14.00 -54.82
CA ALA A 82 18.09 -15.28 -54.92
C ALA A 82 18.75 -15.48 -56.31
N GLY A 83 18.08 -15.06 -57.39
CA GLY A 83 18.62 -15.08 -58.74
C GLY A 83 19.84 -14.17 -58.95
N PHE A 84 19.89 -13.01 -58.29
CA PHE A 84 21.09 -12.16 -58.28
C PHE A 84 22.23 -12.79 -57.47
N ALA A 85 21.93 -13.37 -56.31
CA ALA A 85 22.94 -14.03 -55.46
C ALA A 85 23.60 -15.22 -56.17
N ALA A 86 22.81 -16.04 -56.86
CA ALA A 86 23.34 -17.16 -57.65
C ALA A 86 24.29 -16.71 -58.77
N ARG A 87 23.93 -15.64 -59.49
CA ARG A 87 24.80 -15.07 -60.54
C ARG A 87 26.08 -14.45 -59.96
N GLN A 88 26.03 -13.87 -58.78
CA GLN A 88 27.21 -13.37 -58.09
C GLN A 88 28.17 -14.51 -57.71
N GLN A 89 27.66 -15.61 -57.15
CA GLN A 89 28.47 -16.77 -56.78
C GLN A 89 29.20 -17.38 -57.98
N GLU A 90 28.55 -17.41 -59.15
CA GLU A 90 29.20 -17.87 -60.39
C GLU A 90 30.35 -16.94 -60.82
N LEU A 91 30.20 -15.63 -60.69
CA LEU A 91 31.29 -14.67 -60.97
C LEU A 91 32.44 -14.82 -59.98
N ASP A 92 32.15 -15.07 -58.71
CA ASP A 92 33.16 -15.33 -57.68
C ASP A 92 33.91 -16.65 -57.95
N ARG A 93 33.19 -17.70 -58.33
CA ARG A 93 33.76 -19.00 -58.76
C ARG A 93 34.69 -18.82 -59.96
N ARG A 94 34.27 -18.07 -60.99
CA ARG A 94 35.10 -17.77 -62.17
C ARG A 94 36.34 -16.95 -61.82
N THR A 95 36.22 -16.05 -60.86
CA THR A 95 37.37 -15.28 -60.35
C THR A 95 38.37 -16.20 -59.66
N ALA A 96 37.90 -17.08 -58.78
CA ALA A 96 38.75 -18.05 -58.09
C ALA A 96 39.45 -19.01 -59.07
N GLU A 97 38.70 -19.53 -60.05
CA GLU A 97 39.23 -20.41 -61.08
C GLU A 97 40.28 -19.71 -61.95
N ASN A 98 40.04 -18.45 -62.34
CA ASN A 98 41.00 -17.68 -63.12
C ASN A 98 42.31 -17.44 -62.34
N ASN A 99 42.22 -17.08 -61.06
CA ASN A 99 43.37 -16.90 -60.19
C ASN A 99 44.15 -18.21 -59.99
N TYR A 100 43.45 -19.33 -59.80
CA TYR A 100 44.07 -20.65 -59.71
C TYR A 100 44.82 -21.01 -60.99
N ARG A 101 44.19 -20.86 -62.16
CA ARG A 101 44.84 -21.13 -63.46
C ARG A 101 46.07 -20.26 -63.69
N PHE A 102 46.01 -18.99 -63.29
CA PHE A 102 47.17 -18.11 -63.35
C PHE A 102 48.30 -18.56 -62.42
N ALA A 103 48.00 -18.97 -61.19
CA ALA A 103 49.00 -19.45 -60.24
C ALA A 103 49.70 -20.74 -60.74
N VAL A 104 48.93 -21.68 -61.30
CA VAL A 104 49.48 -22.90 -61.91
C VAL A 104 50.36 -22.54 -63.11
N ALA A 105 49.85 -21.72 -64.04
CA ALA A 105 50.62 -21.29 -65.21
C ALA A 105 51.90 -20.53 -64.82
N GLN A 106 51.88 -19.76 -63.73
CA GLN A 106 53.06 -19.09 -63.21
C GLN A 106 54.11 -20.09 -62.74
N HIS A 107 53.71 -21.13 -62.01
CA HIS A 107 54.61 -22.20 -61.58
C HIS A 107 55.20 -22.95 -62.79
N ASP A 108 54.37 -23.29 -63.76
CA ASP A 108 54.80 -23.97 -65.00
C ASP A 108 55.78 -23.11 -65.81
N CYS A 109 55.58 -21.78 -65.87
CA CYS A 109 56.48 -20.88 -66.59
C CYS A 109 57.91 -20.87 -66.05
N TYR A 110 58.13 -21.14 -64.75
CA TYR A 110 59.49 -21.23 -64.18
C TYR A 110 60.26 -22.47 -64.65
N SER A 111 59.57 -23.48 -65.18
CA SER A 111 60.21 -24.65 -65.81
C SER A 111 60.67 -24.42 -67.25
N THR A 112 60.36 -23.25 -67.84
CA THR A 112 60.62 -22.94 -69.25
C THR A 112 61.82 -21.99 -69.40
N PHE A 113 62.62 -22.14 -70.46
CA PHE A 113 63.78 -21.27 -70.73
C PHE A 113 63.43 -19.78 -70.89
N PHE A 114 62.25 -19.43 -71.42
CA PHE A 114 61.80 -18.05 -71.61
C PHE A 114 60.75 -17.61 -70.58
N VAL A 115 61.09 -17.69 -69.29
CA VAL A 115 60.20 -17.39 -68.14
C VAL A 115 59.45 -16.06 -68.31
N ASN A 116 60.16 -14.97 -68.63
CA ASN A 116 59.56 -13.63 -68.73
C ASN A 116 58.48 -13.53 -69.81
N ARG A 117 58.69 -14.16 -70.98
CA ARG A 117 57.71 -14.18 -72.07
C ARG A 117 56.50 -15.05 -71.70
N CYS A 118 56.75 -16.18 -71.03
CA CYS A 118 55.70 -17.07 -70.56
C CYS A 118 54.78 -16.39 -69.52
N ILE A 119 55.36 -15.75 -68.49
CA ILE A 119 54.62 -15.02 -67.46
C ILE A 119 53.82 -13.87 -68.07
N GLY A 120 54.38 -13.15 -69.05
CA GLY A 120 53.67 -12.11 -69.78
C GLY A 120 52.38 -12.63 -70.43
N ARG A 121 52.48 -13.74 -71.18
CA ARG A 121 51.31 -14.38 -71.80
C ARG A 121 50.27 -14.83 -70.77
N ALA A 122 50.70 -15.42 -69.66
CA ALA A 122 49.80 -15.85 -68.59
C ALA A 122 49.07 -14.66 -67.94
N ARG A 123 49.75 -13.53 -67.74
CA ARG A 123 49.13 -12.29 -67.24
C ARG A 123 48.12 -11.71 -68.23
N ASP A 124 48.41 -11.74 -69.52
CA ASP A 124 47.48 -11.22 -70.52
C ASP A 124 46.20 -12.06 -70.58
N GLN A 125 46.30 -13.39 -70.51
CA GLN A 125 45.15 -14.28 -70.40
C GLN A 125 44.32 -14.02 -69.13
N MET A 126 44.99 -13.83 -68.00
CA MET A 126 44.34 -13.47 -66.73
C MET A 126 43.61 -12.12 -66.84
N ARG A 127 44.24 -11.08 -67.40
CA ARG A 127 43.64 -9.75 -67.59
C ARG A 127 42.41 -9.78 -68.48
N THR A 128 42.42 -10.55 -69.56
CA THR A 128 41.26 -10.70 -70.45
C THR A 128 40.06 -11.27 -69.69
N VAL A 129 40.25 -12.38 -68.96
CA VAL A 129 39.17 -13.00 -68.18
C VAL A 129 38.70 -12.10 -67.04
N GLN A 130 39.60 -11.39 -66.36
CA GLN A 130 39.23 -10.42 -65.33
C GLN A 130 38.41 -9.25 -65.90
N ALA A 131 38.76 -8.75 -67.10
CA ALA A 131 37.98 -7.72 -67.78
C ALA A 131 36.56 -8.19 -68.08
N ASP A 132 36.41 -9.43 -68.55
CA ASP A 132 35.10 -10.04 -68.80
C ASP A 132 34.29 -10.19 -67.50
N ILE A 133 34.90 -10.70 -66.43
CA ILE A 133 34.25 -10.83 -65.11
C ILE A 133 33.76 -9.46 -64.62
N ARG A 134 34.62 -8.44 -64.67
CA ARG A 134 34.26 -7.07 -64.27
C ARG A 134 33.11 -6.52 -65.12
N SER A 135 33.10 -6.78 -66.42
CA SER A 135 32.00 -6.36 -67.30
C SER A 135 30.67 -6.99 -66.90
N GLN A 136 30.67 -8.25 -66.47
CA GLN A 136 29.48 -8.96 -66.02
C GLN A 136 29.01 -8.50 -64.64
N GLN A 137 29.94 -8.22 -63.71
CA GLN A 137 29.62 -7.62 -62.42
C GLN A 137 28.92 -6.27 -62.59
N LEU A 138 29.43 -5.39 -63.45
CA LEU A 138 28.82 -4.09 -63.70
C LEU A 138 27.40 -4.21 -64.29
N LYS A 139 27.15 -5.20 -65.15
CA LYS A 139 25.81 -5.49 -65.68
C LYS A 139 24.87 -5.95 -64.57
N LEU A 140 25.32 -6.88 -63.72
CA LEU A 140 24.55 -7.39 -62.58
C LEU A 140 24.21 -6.27 -61.60
N ASP A 141 25.16 -5.38 -61.28
CA ASP A 141 24.95 -4.23 -60.40
C ASP A 141 24.00 -3.18 -61.02
N ALA A 142 24.03 -3.01 -62.36
CA ALA A 142 23.10 -2.15 -63.05
C ALA A 142 21.66 -2.70 -62.98
N GLU A 143 21.48 -4.00 -63.21
CA GLU A 143 20.19 -4.68 -63.07
C GLU A 143 19.65 -4.57 -61.63
N GLN A 144 20.48 -4.84 -60.62
CA GLN A 144 20.08 -4.72 -59.22
C GLN A 144 19.66 -3.30 -58.85
N ARG A 145 20.37 -2.29 -59.34
CA ARG A 145 20.00 -0.88 -59.10
C ARG A 145 18.67 -0.54 -59.75
N ALA A 146 18.43 -1.00 -60.99
CA ALA A 146 17.17 -0.80 -61.69
C ALA A 146 16.01 -1.47 -60.93
N GLU A 147 16.21 -2.67 -60.41
CA GLU A 147 15.18 -3.39 -59.66
C GLU A 147 14.84 -2.70 -58.33
N ARG A 148 15.86 -2.25 -57.58
CA ARG A 148 15.63 -1.45 -56.36
C ARG A 148 14.90 -0.14 -56.65
N ALA A 149 15.17 0.51 -57.78
CA ALA A 149 14.45 1.70 -58.19
C ALA A 149 12.97 1.38 -58.47
N ARG A 150 12.67 0.32 -59.24
CA ARG A 150 11.30 -0.14 -59.51
C ARG A 150 10.53 -0.45 -58.22
N ASN A 151 11.14 -1.17 -57.29
CA ASN A 151 10.50 -1.50 -56.01
C ASN A 151 10.19 -0.26 -55.18
N ARG A 152 11.10 0.73 -55.18
CA ARG A 152 10.85 2.01 -54.52
C ARG A 152 9.68 2.75 -55.16
N ASP A 153 9.65 2.82 -56.49
CA ASP A 153 8.58 3.51 -57.22
C ASP A 153 7.22 2.84 -56.99
N GLN A 154 7.18 1.51 -56.97
CA GLN A 154 5.98 0.74 -56.61
C GLN A 154 5.52 1.03 -55.18
N GLN A 155 6.43 1.03 -54.21
CA GLN A 155 6.10 1.33 -52.80
C GLN A 155 5.57 2.76 -52.64
N ILE A 156 6.21 3.74 -53.30
CA ILE A 156 5.76 5.14 -53.30
C ILE A 156 4.37 5.25 -53.94
N ALA A 157 4.11 4.57 -55.05
CA ALA A 157 2.81 4.58 -55.70
C ALA A 157 1.72 3.99 -54.80
N LEU A 158 2.01 2.87 -54.12
CA LEU A 158 1.10 2.25 -53.16
C LEU A 158 0.84 3.17 -51.96
N GLN A 159 1.88 3.83 -51.44
CA GLN A 159 1.73 4.76 -50.32
C GLN A 159 0.89 5.97 -50.71
N ARG A 160 1.16 6.59 -51.87
CA ARG A 160 0.35 7.70 -52.38
C ARG A 160 -1.11 7.31 -52.55
N ALA A 161 -1.39 6.13 -53.13
CA ALA A 161 -2.76 5.65 -53.28
C ALA A 161 -3.47 5.45 -51.94
N ARG A 162 -2.76 4.97 -50.90
CA ARG A 162 -3.30 4.86 -49.53
C ARG A 162 -3.56 6.24 -48.93
N ASP A 163 -2.60 7.15 -49.01
CA ASP A 163 -2.71 8.50 -48.47
C ASP A 163 -3.87 9.27 -49.09
N GLU A 164 -4.11 9.10 -50.40
CA GLU A 164 -5.24 9.66 -51.15
C GLU A 164 -6.57 9.04 -50.72
N ALA A 165 -6.62 7.72 -50.53
CA ALA A 165 -7.81 7.02 -50.04
C ALA A 165 -8.17 7.41 -48.59
N GLU A 166 -7.18 7.63 -47.74
CA GLU A 166 -7.34 7.99 -46.33
C GLU A 166 -7.49 9.50 -46.09
N ALA A 167 -7.15 10.34 -47.08
CA ALA A 167 -7.27 11.81 -47.00
C ALA A 167 -8.66 12.31 -46.53
N PRO A 168 -9.80 11.85 -47.07
CA PRO A 168 -11.11 12.31 -46.61
C PRO A 168 -11.43 11.85 -45.18
N GLN A 169 -10.98 10.66 -44.78
CA GLN A 169 -11.16 10.18 -43.41
C GLN A 169 -10.36 11.04 -42.42
N ARG A 170 -9.09 11.32 -42.73
CA ARG A 170 -8.25 12.24 -41.93
C ARG A 170 -8.90 13.62 -41.80
N ALA A 171 -9.39 14.20 -42.89
CA ALA A 171 -10.10 15.47 -42.85
C ALA A 171 -11.38 15.42 -42.00
N ALA A 172 -12.14 14.32 -42.07
CA ALA A 172 -13.35 14.14 -41.26
C ALA A 172 -13.02 13.99 -39.77
N ASP A 173 -11.97 13.27 -39.42
CA ASP A 173 -11.52 13.10 -38.04
C ASP A 173 -10.96 14.41 -37.48
N ASP A 174 -10.17 15.16 -38.25
CA ASP A 174 -9.71 16.50 -37.88
C ASP A 174 -10.89 17.44 -37.60
N ALA A 175 -11.91 17.43 -38.47
CA ALA A 175 -13.13 18.23 -38.26
C ALA A 175 -13.89 17.81 -36.99
N ARG A 176 -14.00 16.50 -36.70
CA ARG A 176 -14.62 15.99 -35.47
C ARG A 176 -13.83 16.41 -34.23
N ASN A 177 -12.51 16.36 -34.29
CA ASN A 177 -11.63 16.77 -33.19
C ASN A 177 -11.78 18.26 -32.89
N VAL A 178 -11.81 19.10 -33.93
CA VAL A 178 -12.05 20.55 -33.79
C VAL A 178 -13.43 20.80 -33.17
N ALA A 179 -14.49 20.18 -33.71
CA ALA A 179 -15.85 20.35 -33.19
C ALA A 179 -15.97 19.90 -31.72
N ALA A 180 -15.34 18.77 -31.36
CA ALA A 180 -15.33 18.29 -29.98
C ALA A 180 -14.56 19.23 -29.03
N TYR A 181 -13.48 19.85 -29.49
CA TYR A 181 -12.74 20.85 -28.72
C TYR A 181 -13.59 22.10 -28.48
N GLU A 182 -14.23 22.64 -29.53
CA GLU A 182 -15.11 23.80 -29.43
C GLU A 182 -16.30 23.54 -28.51
N GLN A 183 -16.92 22.35 -28.60
CA GLN A 183 -18.01 21.96 -27.73
C GLN A 183 -17.58 21.94 -26.25
N LYS A 184 -16.38 21.41 -25.95
CA LYS A 184 -15.83 21.42 -24.59
C LYS A 184 -15.55 22.83 -24.08
N GLN A 185 -15.08 23.73 -24.95
CA GLN A 185 -14.90 25.15 -24.58
C GLN A 185 -16.23 25.78 -24.19
N GLN A 186 -17.29 25.52 -24.97
CA GLN A 186 -18.64 26.01 -24.66
C GLN A 186 -19.19 25.43 -23.35
N GLN A 187 -19.04 24.11 -23.15
CA GLN A 187 -19.45 23.46 -21.90
C GLN A 187 -18.72 24.06 -20.68
N HIS A 188 -17.41 24.24 -20.77
CA HIS A 188 -16.66 24.87 -19.68
C HIS A 188 -17.14 26.30 -19.39
N ALA A 189 -17.45 27.08 -20.43
CA ALA A 189 -18.02 28.42 -20.24
C ALA A 189 -19.38 28.38 -19.52
N LEU A 190 -20.25 27.43 -19.87
CA LEU A 190 -21.54 27.23 -19.19
C LEU A 190 -21.36 26.78 -17.74
N ASP A 191 -20.46 25.82 -17.49
CA ASP A 191 -20.18 25.32 -16.14
C ASP A 191 -19.63 26.43 -15.24
N VAL A 192 -18.77 27.29 -15.78
CA VAL A 192 -18.27 28.47 -15.06
C VAL A 192 -19.41 29.44 -14.74
N GLN A 193 -20.33 29.69 -15.68
CA GLN A 193 -21.49 30.54 -15.45
C GLN A 193 -22.42 29.95 -14.38
N GLN A 194 -22.72 28.65 -14.45
CA GLN A 194 -23.53 27.95 -13.45
C GLN A 194 -22.86 27.99 -12.08
N ARG A 195 -21.56 27.70 -12.01
CA ARG A 195 -20.79 27.77 -10.77
C ARG A 195 -20.80 29.19 -10.20
N ALA A 196 -20.69 30.22 -11.03
CA ALA A 196 -20.76 31.61 -10.58
C ALA A 196 -22.16 31.96 -10.05
N ALA A 197 -23.23 31.53 -10.73
CA ALA A 197 -24.61 31.74 -10.29
C ALA A 197 -24.93 31.07 -8.95
N GLU A 198 -24.40 29.87 -8.72
CA GLU A 198 -24.56 29.11 -7.47
C GLU A 198 -23.60 29.54 -6.35
N ALA A 199 -22.57 30.34 -6.65
CA ALA A 199 -21.58 30.78 -5.66
C ALA A 199 -22.18 31.42 -4.40
N PRO A 200 -23.13 32.37 -4.48
CA PRO A 200 -23.74 32.96 -3.28
C PRO A 200 -24.52 31.92 -2.47
N GLN A 201 -25.21 30.98 -3.13
CA GLN A 201 -25.95 29.92 -2.43
C GLN A 201 -24.99 28.95 -1.72
N ARG A 202 -23.88 28.58 -2.35
CA ARG A 202 -22.84 27.75 -1.71
C ARG A 202 -22.19 28.46 -0.54
N ALA A 203 -21.93 29.77 -0.64
CA ALA A 203 -21.41 30.57 0.46
C ALA A 203 -22.41 30.64 1.63
N ALA A 204 -23.70 30.87 1.36
CA ALA A 204 -24.75 30.89 2.37
C ALA A 204 -24.90 29.51 3.06
N ASN A 205 -24.84 28.42 2.29
CA ASN A 205 -24.88 27.06 2.84
C ASN A 205 -23.65 26.75 3.71
N ALA A 206 -22.45 27.19 3.30
CA ALA A 206 -21.24 27.03 4.09
C ALA A 206 -21.35 27.79 5.43
N GLN A 207 -21.80 29.05 5.39
CA GLN A 207 -22.04 29.85 6.60
C GLN A 207 -23.11 29.23 7.51
N ALA A 208 -24.21 28.73 6.94
CA ALA A 208 -25.24 28.06 7.72
C ALA A 208 -24.73 26.77 8.38
N TYR A 209 -23.83 26.04 7.72
CA TYR A 209 -23.18 24.86 8.28
C TYR A 209 -22.23 25.23 9.43
N GLU A 210 -21.39 26.24 9.24
CA GLU A 210 -20.49 26.77 10.28
C GLU A 210 -21.28 27.25 11.51
N GLN A 211 -22.38 27.97 11.31
CA GLN A 211 -23.27 28.40 12.41
C GLN A 211 -23.84 27.22 13.18
N LYS A 212 -24.30 26.17 12.49
CA LYS A 212 -24.80 24.95 13.14
C LYS A 212 -23.71 24.23 13.93
N GLN A 213 -22.48 24.19 13.41
CA GLN A 213 -21.36 23.63 14.15
C GLN A 213 -21.05 24.42 15.42
N GLN A 214 -21.07 25.76 15.34
CA GLN A 214 -20.90 26.62 16.51
C GLN A 214 -22.00 26.41 17.55
N GLN A 215 -23.27 26.34 17.11
CA GLN A 215 -24.40 26.06 17.99
C GLN A 215 -24.22 24.71 18.71
N HIS A 216 -23.86 23.65 17.98
CA HIS A 216 -23.61 22.35 18.59
C HIS A 216 -22.49 22.39 19.63
N ALA A 217 -21.40 23.11 19.36
CA ALA A 217 -20.29 23.27 20.30
C ALA A 217 -20.71 24.03 21.58
N LEU A 218 -21.54 25.07 21.44
CA LEU A 218 -22.09 25.81 22.59
C LEU A 218 -23.04 24.95 23.42
N ASP A 219 -23.93 24.20 22.78
CA ASP A 219 -24.86 23.29 23.46
C ASP A 219 -24.12 22.19 24.23
N GLU A 220 -23.06 21.64 23.63
CA GLU A 220 -22.22 20.63 24.27
C GLU A 220 -21.47 21.21 25.48
N ALA A 221 -20.91 22.42 25.35
CA ALA A 221 -20.28 23.13 26.45
C ALA A 221 -21.28 23.44 27.58
N HIS A 222 -22.52 23.81 27.25
CA HIS A 222 -23.57 24.06 28.22
C HIS A 222 -23.91 22.79 29.01
N ARG A 223 -24.16 21.68 28.32
CA ARG A 223 -24.45 20.39 28.97
C ARG A 223 -23.30 19.93 29.85
N ALA A 224 -22.05 20.09 29.38
CA ALA A 224 -20.87 19.75 30.18
C ALA A 224 -20.75 20.63 31.43
N GLY A 225 -21.01 21.93 31.30
CA GLY A 225 -21.05 22.89 32.41
C GLY A 225 -22.12 22.54 33.44
N GLU A 226 -23.35 22.26 33.00
CA GLU A 226 -24.45 21.82 33.87
C GLU A 226 -24.14 20.50 34.57
N GLN A 227 -23.56 19.52 33.86
CA GLN A 227 -23.14 18.25 34.45
C GLN A 227 -22.06 18.46 35.51
N SER A 228 -21.06 19.29 35.23
CA SER A 228 -20.02 19.64 36.20
C SER A 228 -20.64 20.32 37.43
N GLN A 229 -21.53 21.29 37.23
CA GLN A 229 -22.21 21.97 38.34
C GLN A 229 -23.08 21.02 39.17
N ALA A 230 -23.83 20.13 38.52
CA ALA A 230 -24.62 19.10 39.19
C ALA A 230 -23.73 18.14 40.00
N GLN A 231 -22.57 17.75 39.45
CA GLN A 231 -21.58 16.94 40.16
C GLN A 231 -21.00 17.68 41.36
N HIS A 232 -20.67 18.97 41.23
CA HIS A 232 -20.20 19.79 42.35
C HIS A 232 -21.26 19.89 43.46
N ALA A 233 -22.52 20.15 43.10
CA ALA A 233 -23.63 20.20 44.04
C ALA A 233 -23.85 18.83 44.74
N ALA A 234 -23.80 17.73 44.00
CA ALA A 234 -23.94 16.39 44.56
C ALA A 234 -22.78 16.02 45.51
N ASN A 235 -21.55 16.36 45.13
CA ASN A 235 -20.36 16.15 45.98
C ASN A 235 -20.44 16.98 47.27
N GLN A 236 -20.90 18.23 47.17
CA GLN A 236 -21.10 19.10 48.32
C GLN A 236 -22.18 18.55 49.25
N ALA A 237 -23.34 18.15 48.71
CA ALA A 237 -24.41 17.52 49.48
C ALA A 237 -23.94 16.23 50.17
N ALA A 238 -23.15 15.39 49.48
CA ALA A 238 -22.58 14.19 50.05
C ALA A 238 -21.57 14.49 51.19
N TYR A 239 -20.81 15.57 51.08
CA TYR A 239 -19.91 16.02 52.14
C TYR A 239 -20.70 16.49 53.36
N ASP A 240 -21.70 17.34 53.16
CA ASP A 240 -22.56 17.86 54.23
C ASP A 240 -23.31 16.73 54.94
N GLN A 241 -23.79 15.72 54.19
CA GLN A 241 -24.42 14.54 54.76
C GLN A 241 -23.43 13.76 55.66
N LYS A 242 -22.20 13.52 55.20
CA LYS A 242 -21.15 12.86 56.00
C LYS A 242 -20.84 13.63 57.29
N GLN A 243 -20.81 14.96 57.24
CA GLN A 243 -20.63 15.79 58.43
C GLN A 243 -21.78 15.58 59.42
N SER A 244 -23.02 15.58 58.94
CA SER A 244 -24.20 15.36 59.80
C SER A 244 -24.23 13.96 60.42
N ASP A 245 -23.87 12.94 59.66
CA ASP A 245 -23.85 11.55 60.13
C ASP A 245 -22.73 11.30 61.14
N PHE A 246 -21.58 11.95 60.96
CA PHE A 246 -20.51 11.93 61.96
C PHE A 246 -20.97 12.54 63.28
N GLN A 247 -21.66 13.69 63.25
CA GLN A 247 -22.21 14.32 64.45
C GLN A 247 -23.24 13.42 65.14
N LYS A 248 -24.16 12.80 64.38
CA LYS A 248 -25.13 11.83 64.91
C LYS A 248 -24.43 10.65 65.60
N LYS A 249 -23.39 10.10 64.98
CA LYS A 249 -22.63 8.98 65.54
C LYS A 249 -21.93 9.34 66.86
N MET A 250 -21.44 10.57 66.98
CA MET A 250 -20.88 11.08 68.24
C MET A 250 -21.95 11.26 69.32
N ALA A 251 -23.13 11.78 68.97
CA ALA A 251 -24.25 11.90 69.89
C ALA A 251 -24.75 10.52 70.36
N GLU A 252 -24.87 9.56 69.44
CA GLU A 252 -25.27 8.19 69.75
C GLU A 252 -24.24 7.48 70.64
N ALA A 253 -22.94 7.64 70.36
CA ALA A 253 -21.88 7.09 71.21
C ALA A 253 -21.92 7.66 72.65
N ARG A 254 -22.22 8.96 72.80
CA ARG A 254 -22.42 9.58 74.13
C ARG A 254 -23.64 9.00 74.84
N ALA A 255 -24.78 8.92 74.16
CA ALA A 255 -26.00 8.35 74.73
C ALA A 255 -25.80 6.89 75.15
N GLN A 256 -25.11 6.08 74.34
CA GLN A 256 -24.76 4.70 74.72
C GLN A 256 -23.78 4.64 75.90
N GLY A 257 -22.84 5.59 75.98
CA GLY A 257 -21.94 5.72 77.12
C GLY A 257 -22.70 6.04 78.41
N GLU A 258 -23.64 6.98 78.36
CA GLU A 258 -24.52 7.35 79.47
C GLU A 258 -25.40 6.17 79.91
N GLN A 259 -26.02 5.45 78.96
CA GLN A 259 -26.81 4.25 79.26
C GLN A 259 -25.97 3.18 79.96
N LYS A 260 -24.76 2.92 79.48
CA LYS A 260 -23.84 1.95 80.11
C LYS A 260 -23.37 2.41 81.48
N ALA A 261 -23.21 3.72 81.70
CA ALA A 261 -22.88 4.26 83.02
C ALA A 261 -24.03 4.04 84.01
N GLN A 262 -25.26 4.36 83.61
CA GLN A 262 -26.46 4.10 84.41
C GLN A 262 -26.65 2.60 84.70
N GLU A 263 -26.41 1.73 83.72
CA GLU A 263 -26.47 0.28 83.91
C GLU A 263 -25.45 -0.20 84.96
N ARG A 264 -24.24 0.38 84.97
CA ARG A 264 -23.21 0.07 85.98
C ARG A 264 -23.63 0.53 87.37
N GLU A 265 -24.22 1.70 87.49
CA GLU A 265 -24.74 2.24 88.75
C GLU A 265 -25.86 1.34 89.29
N GLN A 266 -26.88 1.04 88.48
CA GLN A 266 -27.97 0.13 88.87
C GLN A 266 -27.45 -1.26 89.26
N LYS A 267 -26.46 -1.79 88.54
CA LYS A 267 -25.84 -3.07 88.87
C LYS A 267 -25.05 -3.03 90.17
N ALA A 268 -24.38 -1.91 90.47
CA ALA A 268 -23.69 -1.69 91.74
C ALA A 268 -24.68 -1.61 92.90
N GLU A 269 -25.78 -0.86 92.76
CA GLU A 269 -26.86 -0.78 93.75
C GLU A 269 -27.49 -2.15 94.00
N ARG A 270 -27.80 -2.91 92.93
CA ARG A 270 -28.33 -4.27 93.06
C ARG A 270 -27.36 -5.21 93.78
N TYR A 271 -26.05 -5.03 93.55
CA TYR A 271 -25.04 -5.81 94.26
C TYR A 271 -24.99 -5.43 95.75
N GLN A 272 -25.09 -4.15 96.10
CA GLN A 272 -25.18 -3.69 97.49
C GLN A 272 -26.44 -4.22 98.20
N GLN A 273 -27.61 -4.10 97.57
CA GLN A 273 -28.86 -4.67 98.10
C GLN A 273 -28.72 -6.17 98.36
N LYS A 274 -28.11 -6.92 97.43
CA LYS A 274 -27.86 -8.35 97.61
C LYS A 274 -26.95 -8.66 98.81
N GLN A 275 -25.97 -7.80 99.10
CA GLN A 275 -25.13 -7.93 100.30
C GLN A 275 -25.91 -7.66 101.58
N GLU A 276 -26.75 -6.62 101.60
CA GLU A 276 -27.62 -6.31 102.74
C GLU A 276 -28.65 -7.41 103.02
N ASP A 277 -29.30 -7.93 101.97
CA ASP A 277 -30.26 -9.02 102.09
C ASP A 277 -29.61 -10.31 102.56
N ALA A 278 -28.38 -10.61 102.09
CA ALA A 278 -27.61 -11.74 102.59
C ALA A 278 -27.26 -11.56 104.09
N ALA A 279 -26.91 -10.36 104.54
CA ALA A 279 -26.65 -10.05 105.95
C ALA A 279 -27.92 -10.18 106.82
N LYS A 280 -29.07 -9.67 106.35
CA LYS A 280 -30.37 -9.82 107.02
C LYS A 280 -30.78 -11.28 107.11
N HIS A 281 -30.65 -12.04 106.02
CA HIS A 281 -30.98 -13.47 106.01
C HIS A 281 -30.07 -14.25 106.98
N LYS A 282 -28.77 -13.93 107.04
CA LYS A 282 -27.87 -14.52 108.03
C LYS A 282 -28.31 -14.21 109.46
N ALA A 283 -28.64 -12.95 109.76
CA ALA A 283 -29.12 -12.54 111.08
C ALA A 283 -30.45 -13.20 111.46
N ASP A 284 -31.39 -13.34 110.52
CA ASP A 284 -32.67 -14.01 110.73
C ASP A 284 -32.51 -15.51 111.00
N VAL A 285 -31.63 -16.18 110.25
CA VAL A 285 -31.27 -17.59 110.50
C VAL A 285 -30.63 -17.77 111.88
N GLU A 286 -29.70 -16.89 112.27
CA GLU A 286 -29.09 -16.90 113.61
C GLU A 286 -30.12 -16.65 114.72
N ALA A 287 -31.05 -15.71 114.53
CA ALA A 287 -32.14 -15.44 115.48
C ALA A 287 -33.09 -16.64 115.62
N ARG A 288 -33.44 -17.30 114.50
CA ARG A 288 -34.23 -18.54 114.52
C ARG A 288 -33.52 -19.66 115.25
N GLN A 289 -32.20 -19.81 115.07
CA GLN A 289 -31.40 -20.79 115.80
C GLN A 289 -31.37 -20.50 117.30
N LYS A 290 -31.21 -19.24 117.72
CA LYS A 290 -31.27 -18.85 119.14
C LYS A 290 -32.64 -19.12 119.75
N GLN A 291 -33.72 -18.74 119.07
CA GLN A 291 -35.08 -19.02 119.53
C GLN A 291 -35.37 -20.53 119.62
N ALA A 292 -34.83 -21.34 118.70
CA ALA A 292 -34.94 -22.79 118.79
C ALA A 292 -34.15 -23.37 119.97
N ALA A 293 -32.95 -22.85 120.25
CA ALA A 293 -32.14 -23.24 121.41
C ALA A 293 -32.80 -22.83 122.74
N GLU A 294 -33.36 -21.63 122.84
CA GLU A 294 -34.08 -21.16 124.02
C GLU A 294 -35.34 -21.98 124.28
N LYS A 295 -36.14 -22.29 123.24
CA LYS A 295 -37.30 -23.18 123.38
C LYS A 295 -36.91 -24.59 123.80
N ALA A 296 -35.76 -25.10 123.34
CA ALA A 296 -35.24 -26.39 123.78
C ALA A 296 -34.82 -26.37 125.27
N GLN A 297 -34.15 -25.30 125.72
CA GLN A 297 -33.79 -25.13 127.13
C GLN A 297 -35.01 -24.95 128.04
N GLN A 298 -36.02 -24.18 127.61
CA GLN A 298 -37.27 -24.03 128.36
C GLN A 298 -38.02 -25.36 128.54
N LYS A 299 -38.07 -26.20 127.49
CA LYS A 299 -38.64 -27.56 127.61
C LYS A 299 -37.86 -28.41 128.61
N GLN A 300 -36.52 -28.38 128.57
CA GLN A 300 -35.69 -29.12 129.53
C GLN A 300 -35.91 -28.65 130.98
N GLN A 301 -36.04 -27.34 131.22
CA GLN A 301 -36.32 -26.82 132.57
C GLN A 301 -37.73 -27.18 133.06
N GLN A 302 -38.75 -27.14 132.19
CA GLN A 302 -40.11 -27.56 132.55
C GLN A 302 -40.19 -29.06 132.87
N GLU A 303 -39.49 -29.91 132.12
CA GLU A 303 -39.44 -31.36 132.40
C GLU A 303 -38.72 -31.65 133.74
N GLN A 304 -37.66 -30.90 134.07
CA GLN A 304 -36.98 -31.03 135.36
C GLN A 304 -37.85 -30.56 136.54
N GLN A 305 -38.62 -29.48 136.39
CA GLN A 305 -39.53 -29.00 137.43
C GLN A 305 -40.72 -29.95 137.66
N GLN A 306 -41.29 -30.54 136.59
CA GLN A 306 -42.34 -31.56 136.74
C GLN A 306 -41.83 -32.82 137.45
N GLN A 307 -40.60 -33.25 137.16
CA GLN A 307 -40.01 -34.41 137.85
C GLN A 307 -39.69 -34.12 139.32
N GLN A 308 -39.34 -32.88 139.70
CA GLN A 308 -39.15 -32.52 141.10
C GLN A 308 -40.48 -32.45 141.86
N GLN A 309 -41.54 -31.90 141.27
CA GLN A 309 -42.86 -31.83 141.91
C GLN A 309 -43.52 -33.20 142.10
N THR A 310 -43.30 -34.16 141.19
CA THR A 310 -43.79 -35.54 141.40
C THR A 310 -43.04 -36.28 142.49
N LYS A 311 -41.76 -35.97 142.73
CA LYS A 311 -40.99 -36.59 143.82
C LYS A 311 -41.39 -36.07 145.20
N THR A 312 -41.81 -34.82 145.34
CA THR A 312 -42.19 -34.26 146.65
C THR A 312 -43.58 -34.72 147.12
N GLN A 313 -44.51 -35.03 146.22
CA GLN A 313 -45.86 -35.47 146.61
C GLN A 313 -45.97 -36.96 147.00
N GLN A 314 -44.92 -37.76 146.83
CA GLN A 314 -44.94 -39.20 147.21
C GLN A 314 -44.29 -39.51 148.57
N GLN A 315 -43.82 -38.50 149.33
CA GLN A 315 -43.16 -38.73 150.63
C GLN A 315 -44.03 -38.47 151.87
N ASP A 316 -45.30 -38.08 151.72
CA ASP A 316 -46.23 -37.84 152.85
C ASP A 316 -47.45 -38.78 152.87
N GLN A 317 -47.28 -40.06 152.51
CA GLN A 317 -48.23 -41.14 152.83
C GLN A 317 -47.53 -42.36 153.42
#